data_AF-A0A2N9XRF3-F1
#
_entry.id   AF-A0A2N9XRF3-F1
#
_cell.length_a   1.000
_cell.length_b   1.000
_cell.length_c   1.000
_cell.angle_alpha   90.00
_cell.angle_beta   90.00
_cell.angle_gamma   90.00
#
_symmetry.space_group_name_H-M   'P 1'
#
loop_
_entity.id
_entity.type
_entity.pdbx_description
1 polymer ?
#
loop_
_entity_poly.entity_id
_entity_poly.type
_entity_poly.pdbx_seq_one_letter_code
_entity_poly.pdbx_strand_id
1 'polypeptide(L)' 'MSPQQMHKFFAATIPLLLENFGSHRLMWSSDWPHTQYEQQINPEYLITQLNIQLQDKQLAPALLWNAPAKLFRFIQNFA' A
#
# COMPACT_ATOMS: atom_id res chain seq x y z
N MET A 1 -2.42 -18.23 -0.31
CA MET A 1 -1.00 -18.03 -0.69
C MET A 1 -0.17 -17.99 0.57
N SER A 2 1.06 -18.53 0.55
CA SER A 2 2.00 -18.30 1.64
C SER A 2 2.45 -16.83 1.66
N PRO A 3 2.94 -16.31 2.81
CA PRO A 3 3.53 -14.97 2.88
C PRO A 3 4.61 -14.73 1.80
N GLN A 4 5.49 -15.70 1.53
CA GLN A 4 6.52 -15.55 0.50
C GLN A 4 5.93 -15.45 -0.92
N GLN A 5 4.85 -16.17 -1.20
CA GLN A 5 4.16 -16.06 -2.50
C GLN A 5 3.51 -14.68 -2.66
N MET A 6 2.94 -14.15 -1.59
CA MET A 6 2.36 -12.80 -1.56
C MET A 6 3.42 -11.74 -1.88
N HIS A 7 4.61 -11.80 -1.25
CA HIS A 7 5.70 -10.86 -1.53
C HIS A 7 6.16 -10.89 -2.99
N LYS A 8 6.31 -12.09 -3.56
CA LYS A 8 6.69 -12.24 -4.97
C LYS A 8 5.63 -11.65 -5.91
N PHE A 9 4.35 -11.89 -5.61
CA PHE A 9 3.26 -11.32 -6.38
C PHE A 9 3.27 -9.79 -6.33
N PHE A 10 3.41 -9.21 -5.13
CA PHE A 10 3.50 -7.76 -4.96
C PHE A 10 4.69 -7.16 -5.71
N ALA A 11 5.89 -7.73 -5.54
CA ALA A 11 7.10 -7.25 -6.21
C ALA A 11 7.00 -7.29 -7.74
N ALA A 12 6.33 -8.31 -8.30
CA ALA A 12 6.13 -8.42 -9.74
C ALA A 12 5.04 -7.47 -10.28
N THR A 13 4.04 -7.15 -9.47
CA THR A 13 2.83 -6.43 -9.94
C THR A 13 2.96 -4.91 -9.80
N ILE A 14 3.64 -4.42 -8.76
CA ILE A 14 3.76 -2.97 -8.48
C ILE A 14 4.35 -2.19 -9.66
N PRO A 15 5.45 -2.62 -10.33
CA PRO A 15 5.98 -1.89 -11.49
C PRO A 15 4.97 -1.76 -12.63
N LEU A 16 4.22 -2.83 -12.92
CA LEU A 16 3.22 -2.85 -13.98
C LEU A 16 2.04 -1.92 -13.66
N LEU A 17 1.60 -1.90 -12.40
CA LEU A 17 0.54 -0.97 -11.95
C LEU A 17 1.01 0.48 -12.05
N LEU A 18 2.26 0.77 -11.69
CA LEU A 18 2.83 2.10 -11.79
C LEU A 18 2.96 2.56 -13.24
N GLU A 19 3.40 1.68 -14.14
CA GLU A 19 3.51 1.96 -15.57
C GLU A 19 2.15 2.30 -16.19
N ASN A 20 1.11 1.53 -15.86
CA ASN A 20 -0.19 1.64 -16.52
C ASN A 20 -1.14 2.68 -15.89
N PHE A 21 -1.06 2.89 -14.57
CA PHE A 21 -1.99 3.79 -13.85
C PHE A 21 -1.31 5.04 -13.27
N GLY A 22 0.01 4.98 -13.05
CA GLY A 22 0.76 5.99 -12.32
C GLY A 22 0.49 5.98 -10.81
N SER A 23 1.47 6.45 -10.04
CA SER A 23 1.40 6.45 -8.56
C SER A 23 0.23 7.27 -7.99
N HIS A 24 -0.23 8.29 -8.70
CA HIS A 24 -1.37 9.14 -8.34
C HIS A 24 -2.76 8.46 -8.40
N ARG A 25 -2.82 7.19 -8.83
CA ARG A 25 -4.02 6.34 -8.87
C ARG A 25 -3.91 5.09 -8.00
N LEU A 26 -2.79 4.93 -7.30
CA LEU A 26 -2.55 3.82 -6.40
C LEU A 26 -2.53 4.33 -4.96
N MET A 27 -3.07 3.52 -4.05
CA MET A 27 -3.00 3.80 -2.61
C MET A 27 -2.70 2.50 -1.87
N TRP A 28 -2.02 2.62 -0.73
CA TRP A 28 -1.87 1.50 0.18
C TRP A 28 -3.06 1.46 1.14
N SER A 29 -3.51 0.26 1.49
CA SER A 29 -4.47 0.00 2.55
C SER A 29 -3.98 -1.19 3.34
N SER A 30 -4.24 -1.20 4.65
CA SER A 30 -3.90 -2.36 5.49
C SER A 30 -4.79 -3.56 5.21
N ASP A 31 -6.03 -3.33 4.78
CA ASP A 31 -7.09 -4.36 4.76
C ASP A 31 -7.42 -4.94 6.15
N TRP A 32 -7.09 -4.20 7.23
CA TRP A 32 -7.45 -4.62 8.59
C TRP A 32 -8.98 -4.75 8.75
N PRO A 33 -9.51 -5.79 9.41
CA PRO A 33 -8.82 -6.78 10.26
C PRO A 33 -8.27 -8.01 9.53
N HIS A 34 -8.20 -8.00 8.20
CA HIS A 34 -7.81 -9.12 7.35
C HIS A 34 -8.72 -10.34 7.55
N THR A 35 -10.03 -10.15 7.31
CA THR A 35 -11.03 -11.19 7.55
C THR A 35 -10.64 -12.51 6.90
N GLN A 36 -10.75 -13.62 7.64
CA GLN A 36 -10.30 -14.98 7.27
C GLN A 36 -8.78 -15.21 7.36
N TYR A 37 -7.99 -14.19 7.71
CA TYR A 37 -6.53 -14.25 7.84
C TYR A 37 -6.02 -13.66 9.16
N GLU A 38 -6.90 -13.47 10.15
CA GLU A 38 -6.61 -12.78 11.42
C GLU A 38 -5.48 -13.46 12.20
N GLN A 39 -5.34 -14.78 12.07
CA GLN A 39 -4.29 -15.57 12.75
C GLN A 39 -2.94 -15.54 12.01
N GLN A 40 -2.95 -15.19 10.73
CA GLN A 40 -1.77 -15.23 9.85
C GLN A 40 -1.17 -13.85 9.64
N ILE A 41 -2.00 -12.80 9.62
CA ILE A 41 -1.59 -11.41 9.40
C ILE A 41 -1.74 -10.65 10.71
N ASN A 42 -0.72 -10.77 11.56
CA ASN A 42 -0.66 -10.05 12.82
C ASN A 42 -0.04 -8.63 12.65
N PRO A 43 -0.19 -7.74 13.65
CA PRO A 43 0.35 -6.37 13.55
C PRO A 43 1.87 -6.29 13.30
N GLU A 44 2.65 -7.20 13.87
CA GLU A 44 4.12 -7.22 13.73
C GLU A 44 4.56 -7.57 12.30
N TYR A 45 3.88 -8.54 11.70
CA TYR A 45 4.05 -8.89 10.29
C TYR A 45 3.68 -7.69 9.41
N LEU A 46 2.55 -7.04 9.68
CA LEU A 46 2.08 -5.90 8.89
C LEU A 46 3.09 -4.74 8.92
N ILE A 47 3.59 -4.38 10.10
CA ILE A 47 4.60 -3.31 10.26
C ILE A 47 5.88 -3.66 9.50
N THR A 48 6.33 -4.91 9.58
CA THR A 48 7.51 -5.38 8.85
C THR A 48 7.34 -5.22 7.34
N GLN A 49 6.17 -5.61 6.82
CA GLN A 49 5.86 -5.47 5.41
C GLN A 49 5.75 -4.03 4.94
N LEU A 50 5.07 -3.20 5.73
CA LEU A 50 4.98 -1.78 5.46
C LEU A 50 6.37 -1.14 5.40
N ASN A 51 7.25 -1.42 6.37
CA ASN A 51 8.61 -0.88 6.40
C ASN A 51 9.44 -1.26 5.17
N ILE A 52 9.27 -2.46 4.62
CA ILE A 52 9.92 -2.88 3.37
C ILE A 52 9.36 -2.08 2.20
N GLN A 53 8.03 -1.93 2.12
CA GLN A 53 7.35 -1.20 1.05
C GLN A 53 7.66 0.31 1.06
N LEU A 54 7.91 0.90 2.23
CA LEU A 54 8.20 2.34 2.39
C LEU A 54 9.65 2.75 2.15
N GLN A 55 10.55 1.82 1.80
CA GLN A 55 11.95 2.15 1.49
C GLN A 55 12.07 3.05 0.25
N ASP A 56 11.10 2.97 -0.67
CA ASP A 56 11.02 3.90 -1.80
C ASP A 56 10.44 5.25 -1.34
N LYS A 57 11.35 6.18 -1.05
CA LYS A 57 11.02 7.52 -0.56
C LYS A 57 10.27 8.39 -1.58
N GLN A 58 10.28 8.05 -2.86
CA GLN A 58 9.53 8.78 -3.88
C GLN A 58 8.11 8.22 -4.02
N LEU A 59 7.96 6.91 -3.90
CA LEU A 59 6.67 6.23 -4.04
C LEU A 59 5.83 6.29 -2.76
N ALA A 60 6.47 6.16 -1.59
CA ALA A 60 5.77 6.11 -0.30
C ALA A 60 4.82 7.30 -0.06
N PRO A 61 5.21 8.57 -0.30
CA PRO A 61 4.29 9.71 -0.14
C PRO A 61 3.10 9.64 -1.10
N ALA A 62 3.29 9.13 -2.32
CA ALA A 62 2.20 9.00 -3.28
C ALA A 62 1.13 8.02 -2.81
N LEU A 63 1.57 6.84 -2.35
CA LEU A 63 0.68 5.74 -1.97
C LEU A 63 0.00 5.93 -0.61
N LEU A 64 0.71 6.48 0.38
CA LEU A 64 0.17 6.63 1.74
C LEU A 64 -0.55 7.95 1.97
N TRP A 65 -0.18 9.01 1.25
CA TRP A 65 -0.65 10.36 1.56
C TRP A 65 -1.34 11.01 0.37
N ASN A 66 -0.61 11.30 -0.71
CA ASN A 66 -1.11 12.20 -1.76
C ASN A 66 -2.33 11.63 -2.50
N ALA A 67 -2.27 10.38 -2.95
CA ALA A 67 -3.37 9.75 -3.65
C ALA A 67 -4.63 9.59 -2.77
N PRO A 68 -4.57 9.00 -1.56
CA PRO A 68 -5.74 8.89 -0.70
C PRO A 68 -6.26 10.25 -0.23
N ALA A 69 -5.38 11.21 0.10
CA ALA A 69 -5.79 12.57 0.47
C ALA A 69 -6.63 13.25 -0.61
N LYS A 70 -6.23 13.09 -1.87
CA LYS A 70 -6.98 13.62 -3.02
C LYS A 70 -8.27 12.85 -3.28
N LEU A 71 -8.22 11.52 -3.23
CA LEU A 71 -9.38 10.65 -3.50
C LEU A 71 -10.50 10.88 -2.48
N PHE A 72 -10.15 10.87 -1.19
CA PHE A 72 -11.10 11.01 -0.08
C PHE A 72 -11.29 12.45 0.38
N ARG A 73 -10.59 13.41 -0.27
CA ARG A 73 -10.68 14.86 0.02
C ARG A 73 -10.36 15.19 1.48
N PHE A 74 -9.37 14.52 2.06
CA PHE A 74 -8.89 14.79 3.42
C PHE A 74 -8.24 16.18 3.56
N ILE A 75 -7.69 16.70 2.47
CA ILE A 75 -7.12 18.04 2.40
C ILE A 75 -8.04 18.85 1.49
N GLN A 76 -9.06 19.46 2.07
CA GLN A 76 -9.80 20.50 1.38
C GLN A 76 -8.92 21.74 1.38
N ASN A 77 -8.66 22.31 0.20
CA ASN A 77 -8.15 23.67 0.12
C ASN A 77 -9.20 24.56 0.79
N PHE A 78 -8.93 25.02 2.02
CA PHE A 78 -9.62 26.18 2.55
C PHE A 78 -9.20 27.34 1.62
N ALA A 79 -10.09 27.66 0.68
CA ALA A 79 -10.03 28.92 -0.05
C ALA A 79 -10.21 30.08 0.93
#